data_AF-A0A840STT2-F1
#
_entry.id   AF-A0A840STT2-F1
#
_cell.length_a   1.000
_cell.length_b   1.000
_cell.length_c   1.000
_cell.angle_alpha   90.00
_cell.angle_beta   90.00
_cell.angle_gamma   90.00
#
_symmetry.space_group_name_H-M   'P 1'
#
loop_
_entity.id
_entity.type
_entity.pdbx_description
1 polymer ?
#
loop_
_entity_poly.entity_id
_entity_poly.type
_entity_poly.pdbx_seq_one_letter_code
_entity_poly.pdbx_strand_id
1 'polypeptide(L)'
;MSRLLTLGCLAVTALGGAVTFAPLPSAAADYDIDCAVILCMAAGFPSEPSGTCSDAYDYMIDRITDRPPEPPFDTCTMSDGSAYDAAEVAFARPSRQSRVGWICPEPAPMTFDETADYTFARPSCYPDAEYIPSVFEGGTWFLGAPVAAERVAFRFQITIPTGVGGEPYVSPVFLSNPDTGFSLTLTPEELTEIAEQPTITLGSTP
;
A
#
# COMPACT_ATOMS: atom_id res chain seq x y z
N MET A 1 64.42 2.43 47.30
CA MET A 1 64.14 3.80 46.81
C MET A 1 63.41 3.68 45.48
N SER A 2 62.23 4.30 45.39
CA SER A 2 61.39 4.51 44.19
C SER A 2 60.71 3.27 43.57
N ARG A 3 59.43 3.25 43.21
CA ARG A 3 58.26 4.12 43.40
C ARG A 3 57.06 3.29 42.92
N LEU A 4 55.92 3.37 43.62
CA LEU A 4 54.64 2.84 43.17
C LEU A 4 54.24 3.41 41.79
N LEU A 5 53.57 2.62 40.96
CA LEU A 5 52.49 3.09 40.08
C LEU A 5 51.60 1.93 39.65
N THR A 6 50.51 1.80 40.39
CA THR A 6 49.24 1.18 40.01
C THR A 6 48.65 1.89 38.79
N LEU A 7 48.24 1.13 37.77
CA LEU A 7 47.29 1.60 36.75
C LEU A 7 46.41 0.43 36.31
N GLY A 8 45.10 0.64 36.49
CA GLY A 8 44.08 -0.39 36.50
C GLY A 8 43.72 -0.93 35.12
N CYS A 9 43.40 -2.23 35.10
CA CYS A 9 42.68 -2.87 34.00
C CYS A 9 41.23 -2.38 34.01
N LEU A 10 40.89 -1.49 33.07
CA LEU A 10 39.51 -1.25 32.68
C LEU A 10 39.09 -2.35 31.69
N ALA A 11 38.38 -3.35 32.20
CA ALA A 11 37.61 -4.26 31.38
C ALA A 11 36.29 -3.57 31.02
N VAL A 12 36.15 -3.11 29.78
CA VAL A 12 34.86 -2.73 29.21
C VAL A 12 34.44 -3.86 28.27
N THR A 13 33.46 -4.61 28.74
CA THR A 13 32.72 -5.62 28.00
C THR A 13 32.04 -4.97 26.79
N ALA A 14 32.48 -5.34 25.59
CA ALA A 14 31.72 -5.11 24.38
C ALA A 14 30.46 -5.99 24.43
N LEU A 15 29.31 -5.40 24.76
CA LEU A 15 28.00 -5.99 24.51
C LEU A 15 27.80 -6.06 23.00
N GLY A 16 28.29 -7.15 22.40
CA GLY A 16 27.88 -7.58 21.07
C GLY A 16 26.40 -7.93 21.14
N GLY A 17 25.56 -7.02 20.65
CA GLY A 17 24.16 -7.32 20.38
C GLY A 17 24.08 -8.41 19.32
N ALA A 18 23.91 -9.65 19.76
CA ALA A 18 23.46 -10.73 18.90
C ALA A 18 22.03 -10.37 18.48
N VAL A 19 21.89 -9.78 17.30
CA VAL A 19 20.62 -9.75 16.59
C VAL A 19 20.32 -11.21 16.27
N THR A 20 19.50 -11.83 17.11
CA THR A 20 18.90 -13.12 16.78
C THR A 20 17.96 -12.85 15.61
N PHE A 21 18.44 -13.08 14.39
CA PHE A 21 17.56 -13.35 13.27
C PHE A 21 16.85 -14.65 13.62
N ALA A 22 15.72 -14.54 14.30
CA ALA A 22 14.78 -15.64 14.35
C ALA A 22 14.35 -15.88 12.89
N PRO A 23 14.49 -17.12 12.37
CA PRO A 23 13.88 -17.45 11.09
C PRO A 23 12.39 -17.18 11.27
N LEU A 24 11.89 -16.20 10.53
CA LEU A 24 10.45 -15.98 10.41
C LEU A 24 9.83 -17.34 10.05
N PRO A 25 8.71 -17.75 10.67
CA PRO A 25 7.90 -18.80 10.08
C PRO A 25 7.49 -18.27 8.70
N SER A 26 8.23 -18.74 7.70
CA SER A 26 8.00 -18.40 6.33
C SER A 26 6.63 -18.95 6.01
N ALA A 27 5.67 -18.09 5.69
CA ALA A 27 4.50 -18.54 4.94
C ALA A 27 4.93 -19.25 3.64
N ALA A 28 6.19 -19.09 3.18
CA ALA A 28 6.77 -19.88 2.08
C ALA A 28 7.01 -21.36 2.39
N ALA A 29 6.93 -21.79 3.66
CA ALA A 29 6.96 -23.21 4.00
C ALA A 29 5.57 -23.88 3.91
N ASP A 30 4.54 -23.13 3.49
CA ASP A 30 3.16 -23.64 3.40
C ASP A 30 2.58 -23.58 1.98
N TYR A 31 3.43 -23.54 0.96
CA TYR A 31 3.02 -23.70 -0.43
C TYR A 31 3.48 -25.04 -0.98
N ASP A 32 2.76 -25.54 -1.98
CA ASP A 32 3.18 -26.72 -2.70
C ASP A 32 4.44 -26.44 -3.56
N ILE A 33 5.12 -27.49 -4.01
CA ILE A 33 6.39 -27.36 -4.73
C ILE A 33 6.25 -26.63 -6.08
N ASP A 34 5.09 -26.73 -6.76
CA ASP A 34 4.85 -25.98 -8.01
C ASP A 34 4.70 -24.49 -7.71
N CYS A 35 4.00 -24.12 -6.64
CA CYS A 35 3.95 -22.73 -6.19
C CYS A 35 5.34 -22.20 -5.81
N ALA A 36 6.15 -22.99 -5.10
CA ALA A 36 7.52 -22.60 -4.75
C ALA A 36 8.35 -22.29 -6.00
N VAL A 37 8.26 -23.11 -7.06
CA VAL A 37 8.93 -22.81 -8.33
C VAL A 37 8.51 -21.47 -8.90
N ILE A 38 7.19 -21.21 -8.96
CA ILE A 38 6.66 -19.98 -9.55
C ILE A 38 7.19 -18.74 -8.80
N LEU A 39 7.17 -18.77 -7.47
CA LEU A 39 7.63 -17.66 -6.63
C LEU A 39 9.15 -17.49 -6.67
N CYS A 40 9.91 -18.59 -6.52
CA CYS A 40 11.37 -18.58 -6.50
C CYS A 40 11.95 -18.19 -7.86
N MET A 41 11.34 -18.62 -8.96
CA MET A 41 11.77 -18.25 -10.32
C MET A 41 11.67 -16.75 -10.55
N ALA A 42 10.63 -16.08 -10.03
CA ALA A 42 10.50 -14.63 -10.12
C ALA A 42 11.62 -13.88 -9.37
N ALA A 43 12.17 -14.50 -8.31
CA ALA A 43 13.29 -13.98 -7.53
C ALA A 43 14.68 -14.49 -8.01
N GLY A 44 14.73 -15.40 -8.98
CA GLY A 44 15.98 -15.97 -9.50
C GLY A 44 16.60 -17.08 -8.66
N PHE A 45 15.78 -17.87 -7.95
CA PHE A 45 16.19 -18.98 -7.06
C PHE A 45 17.25 -18.55 -6.03
N PRO A 46 16.93 -17.60 -5.15
CA PRO A 46 17.86 -17.15 -4.11
C PRO A 46 18.21 -18.30 -3.15
N SER A 47 19.42 -18.24 -2.60
CA SER A 47 19.82 -19.15 -1.53
C SER A 47 19.28 -18.67 -0.19
N GLU A 48 18.31 -19.37 0.35
CA GLU A 48 17.64 -19.05 1.61
C GLU A 48 17.81 -20.13 2.68
N PRO A 49 17.70 -19.77 3.97
CA PRO A 49 17.94 -20.72 5.06
C PRO A 49 17.00 -21.94 5.08
N SER A 50 15.80 -21.82 4.50
CA SER A 50 14.82 -22.93 4.45
C SER A 50 15.14 -23.98 3.38
N GLY A 51 16.01 -23.67 2.41
CA GLY A 51 16.30 -24.57 1.28
C GLY A 51 15.20 -24.64 0.22
N THR A 52 14.03 -24.03 0.45
CA THR A 52 12.83 -24.14 -0.41
C THR A 52 13.09 -23.76 -1.86
N CYS A 53 13.76 -22.63 -2.12
CA CYS A 53 14.08 -22.24 -3.50
C CYS A 53 15.16 -23.11 -4.16
N SER A 54 16.03 -23.77 -3.38
CA SER A 54 16.97 -24.76 -3.92
C SER A 54 16.21 -26.02 -4.35
N ASP A 55 15.32 -26.53 -3.49
CA ASP A 55 14.48 -27.70 -3.78
C ASP A 55 13.58 -27.43 -5.00
N ALA A 56 13.00 -26.23 -5.09
CA ALA A 56 12.20 -25.80 -6.23
C ALA A 56 13.02 -25.73 -7.53
N TYR A 57 14.28 -25.28 -7.46
CA TYR A 57 15.17 -25.29 -8.62
C TYR A 57 15.43 -26.71 -9.12
N ASP A 58 15.81 -27.61 -8.22
CA ASP A 58 16.09 -29.01 -8.57
C ASP A 58 14.85 -29.68 -9.16
N TYR A 59 13.69 -29.50 -8.53
CA TYR A 59 12.41 -29.98 -9.04
C TYR A 59 12.06 -29.45 -10.44
N MET A 60 12.29 -28.15 -10.70
CA MET A 60 12.12 -27.58 -12.04
C MET A 60 13.05 -28.25 -13.06
N ILE A 61 14.32 -28.44 -12.71
CA ILE A 61 15.31 -29.05 -13.61
C ILE A 61 14.95 -30.51 -13.90
N ASP A 62 14.52 -31.28 -12.90
CA ASP A 62 14.10 -32.67 -13.08
C ASP A 62 12.94 -32.77 -14.08
N ARG A 63 11.88 -31.96 -13.91
CA ARG A 63 10.74 -31.96 -14.86
C ARG A 63 11.13 -31.64 -16.29
N ILE A 64 12.11 -30.76 -16.50
CA ILE A 64 12.60 -30.37 -17.84
C ILE A 64 13.50 -31.46 -18.43
N THR A 65 14.27 -32.16 -17.59
CA THR A 65 15.30 -33.10 -18.03
C THR A 65 14.82 -34.55 -18.12
N ASP A 66 13.71 -34.88 -17.46
CA ASP A 66 13.05 -36.17 -17.57
C ASP A 66 12.62 -36.49 -19.01
N ARG A 67 12.60 -37.78 -19.35
CA ARG A 67 12.19 -38.27 -20.67
C ARG A 67 11.03 -39.27 -20.57
N PRO A 68 9.82 -38.90 -21.01
CA PRO A 68 9.45 -37.60 -21.59
C PRO A 68 9.46 -36.45 -20.57
N PRO A 69 9.63 -35.18 -20.99
CA PRO A 69 9.50 -34.05 -20.08
C PRO A 69 8.11 -34.01 -19.46
N GLU A 70 8.06 -33.67 -18.19
CA GLU A 70 6.82 -33.59 -17.42
C GLU A 70 6.01 -32.35 -17.85
N PRO A 71 4.67 -32.35 -17.71
CA PRO A 71 3.85 -31.15 -17.94
C PRO A 71 4.30 -29.93 -17.10
N PRO A 72 3.92 -28.71 -17.54
CA PRO A 72 4.23 -27.48 -16.80
C PRO A 72 3.63 -27.48 -15.39
N PHE A 73 4.16 -26.61 -14.53
CA PHE A 73 3.73 -26.44 -13.13
C PHE A 73 2.22 -26.15 -13.03
N ASP A 74 1.57 -26.73 -12.01
CA ASP A 74 0.18 -26.43 -11.69
C ASP A 74 0.04 -25.01 -11.09
N THR A 75 -1.20 -24.60 -10.81
CA THR A 75 -1.48 -23.32 -10.18
C THR A 75 -0.84 -23.25 -8.79
N CYS A 76 -0.31 -22.09 -8.42
CA CYS A 76 0.20 -21.90 -7.06
C CYS A 76 -0.93 -22.10 -6.03
N THR A 77 -0.76 -23.08 -5.14
CA THR A 77 -1.69 -23.40 -4.04
C THR A 77 -0.95 -23.49 -2.70
N MET A 78 -1.71 -23.52 -1.62
CA MET A 78 -1.19 -23.89 -0.30
C MET A 78 -0.80 -25.38 -0.29
N SER A 79 0.01 -25.82 0.67
CA SER A 79 0.46 -27.22 0.76
C SER A 79 -0.68 -28.24 0.86
N ASP A 80 -1.86 -27.81 1.33
CA ASP A 80 -3.08 -28.61 1.43
C ASP A 80 -3.94 -28.58 0.15
N GLY A 81 -3.46 -27.93 -0.91
CA GLY A 81 -4.14 -27.75 -2.19
C GLY A 81 -5.22 -26.68 -2.17
N SER A 82 -5.37 -25.93 -1.07
CA SER A 82 -6.30 -24.80 -1.00
C SER A 82 -5.75 -23.55 -1.70
N ALA A 83 -6.64 -22.62 -2.03
CA ALA A 83 -6.24 -21.31 -2.51
C ALA A 83 -5.80 -20.42 -1.33
N TYR A 84 -4.81 -19.55 -1.53
CA TYR A 84 -4.46 -18.54 -0.55
C TYR A 84 -5.60 -17.52 -0.39
N ASP A 85 -6.23 -17.50 0.78
CA ASP A 85 -7.39 -16.65 1.09
C ASP A 85 -7.14 -15.64 2.21
N ALA A 86 -5.93 -15.63 2.78
CA ALA A 86 -5.60 -14.78 3.92
C ALA A 86 -5.43 -13.28 3.56
N ALA A 87 -5.36 -12.93 2.27
CA ALA A 87 -5.32 -11.53 1.84
C ALA A 87 -6.69 -10.86 2.00
N GLU A 88 -6.74 -9.81 2.81
CA GLU A 88 -7.93 -8.98 2.93
C GLU A 88 -7.84 -7.81 1.94
N VAL A 89 -8.83 -7.70 1.05
CA VAL A 89 -8.93 -6.57 0.12
C VAL A 89 -10.08 -5.67 0.54
N ALA A 90 -9.74 -4.53 1.13
CA ALA A 90 -10.71 -3.48 1.42
C ALA A 90 -11.05 -2.76 0.11
N PHE A 91 -12.18 -3.13 -0.49
CA PHE A 91 -12.66 -2.57 -1.76
C PHE A 91 -13.90 -1.70 -1.55
N ALA A 92 -13.88 -0.51 -2.14
CA ALA A 92 -15.00 0.41 -2.14
C ALA A 92 -15.27 0.96 -3.55
N ARG A 93 -16.55 1.17 -3.85
CA ARG A 93 -17.02 1.98 -4.98
C ARG A 93 -17.69 3.24 -4.43
N PRO A 94 -16.95 4.33 -4.26
CA PRO A 94 -17.52 5.58 -3.79
C PRO A 94 -18.69 6.04 -4.66
N SER A 95 -19.76 6.50 -4.02
CA SER A 95 -20.90 7.11 -4.71
C SER A 95 -20.48 8.42 -5.37
N ARG A 96 -21.06 8.73 -6.53
CA ARG A 96 -20.94 10.07 -7.15
C ARG A 96 -21.56 11.16 -6.29
N GLN A 97 -22.54 10.82 -5.46
CA GLN A 97 -23.19 11.73 -4.53
C GLN A 97 -22.48 11.81 -3.17
N SER A 98 -21.25 11.31 -3.08
CA SER A 98 -20.43 11.36 -1.88
C SER A 98 -19.16 12.15 -2.15
N ARG A 99 -18.74 12.97 -1.17
CA ARG A 99 -17.51 13.74 -1.25
C ARG A 99 -16.28 12.88 -1.55
N VAL A 100 -16.20 11.67 -0.99
CA VAL A 100 -15.08 10.73 -1.18
C VAL A 100 -15.04 10.08 -2.56
N GLY A 101 -16.07 10.28 -3.39
CA GLY A 101 -16.08 9.85 -4.79
C GLY A 101 -15.37 10.80 -5.75
N TRP A 102 -14.76 11.86 -5.21
CA TRP A 102 -14.14 12.92 -6.00
C TRP A 102 -12.82 13.37 -5.36
N ILE A 103 -11.83 13.63 -6.19
CA ILE A 103 -10.51 14.12 -5.77
C ILE A 103 -10.08 15.29 -6.65
N CYS A 104 -9.40 16.27 -6.05
CA CYS A 104 -8.78 17.33 -6.82
C CYS A 104 -7.40 16.86 -7.33
N PRO A 105 -7.03 17.20 -8.58
CA PRO A 105 -5.76 16.77 -9.17
C PRO A 105 -4.53 17.30 -8.41
N GLU A 106 -4.69 18.44 -7.73
CA GLU A 106 -3.74 19.01 -6.78
C GLU A 106 -4.49 19.27 -5.45
N PRO A 107 -3.83 19.23 -4.29
CA PRO A 107 -4.46 19.49 -3.00
C PRO A 107 -5.06 20.89 -2.98
N ALA A 108 -6.38 20.94 -3.08
CA ALA A 108 -7.14 22.17 -3.30
C ALA A 108 -8.54 22.00 -2.72
N PRO A 109 -9.12 23.06 -2.15
CA PRO A 109 -10.50 23.01 -1.68
C PRO A 109 -11.46 22.73 -2.85
N MET A 110 -12.46 21.92 -2.55
CA MET A 110 -13.48 21.49 -3.51
C MET A 110 -14.84 22.01 -3.09
N THR A 111 -15.60 22.52 -4.05
CA THR A 111 -17.04 22.74 -3.88
C THR A 111 -17.76 21.42 -4.11
N PHE A 112 -18.47 20.96 -3.09
CA PHE A 112 -19.24 19.73 -3.12
C PHE A 112 -20.55 19.92 -2.36
N ASP A 113 -21.64 19.45 -2.96
CA ASP A 113 -23.00 19.51 -2.43
C ASP A 113 -23.64 18.12 -2.60
N GLU A 114 -23.96 17.46 -1.48
CA GLU A 114 -24.58 16.13 -1.47
C GLU A 114 -25.94 16.08 -2.17
N THR A 115 -26.60 17.23 -2.37
CA THR A 115 -27.90 17.34 -3.03
C THR A 115 -27.81 17.59 -4.54
N ALA A 116 -26.62 17.95 -5.06
CA ALA A 116 -26.42 18.22 -6.47
C ALA A 116 -26.34 16.93 -7.29
N ASP A 117 -26.75 16.98 -8.57
CA ASP A 117 -26.67 15.80 -9.45
C ASP A 117 -25.33 15.72 -10.20
N TYR A 118 -24.41 14.91 -9.66
CA TYR A 118 -23.11 14.64 -10.28
C TYR A 118 -23.11 13.53 -11.34
N THR A 119 -24.26 13.24 -11.96
CA THR A 119 -24.32 12.32 -13.10
C THR A 119 -23.58 12.90 -14.31
N PHE A 120 -23.80 14.20 -14.59
CA PHE A 120 -23.24 14.90 -15.75
C PHE A 120 -22.38 16.12 -15.38
N ALA A 121 -22.49 16.63 -14.16
CA ALA A 121 -21.65 17.70 -13.64
C ALA A 121 -20.55 17.11 -12.75
N ARG A 122 -19.36 17.72 -12.77
CA ARG A 122 -18.27 17.38 -11.85
C ARG A 122 -18.16 18.49 -10.78
N PRO A 123 -17.87 18.15 -9.52
CA PRO A 123 -17.45 19.14 -8.52
C PRO A 123 -16.30 19.99 -9.04
N SER A 124 -16.19 21.22 -8.55
CA SER A 124 -15.11 22.14 -8.95
C SER A 124 -14.05 22.23 -7.86
N CYS A 125 -12.79 22.25 -8.27
CA CYS A 125 -11.61 22.45 -7.44
C CYS A 125 -11.04 23.84 -7.68
N TYR A 126 -10.56 24.48 -6.62
CA TYR A 126 -9.97 25.82 -6.68
C TYR A 126 -8.53 25.79 -6.17
N PRO A 127 -7.53 25.58 -7.04
CA PRO A 127 -6.12 25.50 -6.60
C PRO A 127 -5.59 26.84 -6.09
N ASP A 128 -6.02 27.96 -6.69
CA ASP A 128 -5.60 29.32 -6.31
C ASP A 128 -6.48 29.91 -5.19
N ALA A 129 -6.89 29.05 -4.25
CA ALA A 129 -7.83 29.43 -3.24
C ALA A 129 -7.18 30.06 -2.01
N GLU A 130 -7.53 31.33 -1.74
CA GLU A 130 -7.06 32.03 -0.55
C GLU A 130 -8.25 32.36 0.36
N TYR A 131 -8.17 31.90 1.62
CA TYR A 131 -9.17 32.22 2.62
C TYR A 131 -8.87 33.59 3.22
N ILE A 132 -9.72 34.60 2.97
CA ILE A 132 -9.68 35.86 3.71
C ILE A 132 -10.68 35.80 4.86
N PRO A 133 -10.21 35.76 6.13
CA PRO A 133 -11.11 35.95 7.26
C PRO A 133 -11.66 37.37 7.21
N SER A 134 -12.98 37.51 7.09
CA SER A 134 -13.67 38.80 7.14
C SER A 134 -14.38 38.97 8.49
N VAL A 135 -14.45 40.20 8.98
CA VAL A 135 -15.03 40.54 10.31
C VAL A 135 -16.57 40.52 10.29
N PHE A 136 -17.20 40.48 9.11
CA PHE A 136 -18.66 40.60 8.97
C PHE A 136 -19.31 39.41 8.27
N GLU A 137 -18.66 38.81 7.26
CA GLU A 137 -19.08 37.59 6.56
C GLU A 137 -17.82 36.97 5.95
N GLY A 138 -17.20 36.02 6.65
CA GLY A 138 -16.03 35.30 6.12
C GLY A 138 -16.39 34.63 4.80
N GLY A 139 -15.56 34.78 3.77
CA GLY A 139 -15.82 34.26 2.44
C GLY A 139 -14.54 33.76 1.80
N THR A 140 -14.67 32.72 0.99
CA THR A 140 -13.57 32.25 0.16
C THR A 140 -13.64 32.96 -1.19
N TRP A 141 -12.52 33.53 -1.63
CA TRP A 141 -12.40 34.15 -2.95
C TRP A 141 -11.22 33.49 -3.66
N PHE A 142 -11.34 33.33 -4.98
CA PHE A 142 -10.40 32.58 -5.79
C PHE A 142 -10.10 33.39 -7.05
N LEU A 143 -8.83 33.53 -7.41
CA LEU A 143 -8.42 34.31 -8.59
C LEU A 143 -8.31 33.48 -9.87
N GLY A 144 -8.42 32.14 -9.75
CA GLY A 144 -8.29 31.19 -10.85
C GLY A 144 -9.61 30.66 -11.38
N ALA A 145 -9.58 30.11 -12.60
CA ALA A 145 -10.69 29.34 -13.13
C ALA A 145 -10.81 28.00 -12.37
N PRO A 146 -12.03 27.55 -12.03
CA PRO A 146 -12.21 26.25 -11.41
C PRO A 146 -11.72 25.12 -12.32
N VAL A 147 -11.08 24.11 -11.72
CA VAL A 147 -10.69 22.87 -12.38
C VAL A 147 -11.70 21.78 -12.01
N ALA A 148 -12.11 20.96 -12.97
CA ALA A 148 -13.04 19.86 -12.68
C ALA A 148 -12.37 18.81 -11.78
N ALA A 149 -13.06 18.39 -10.72
CA ALA A 149 -12.63 17.29 -9.88
C ALA A 149 -12.57 15.98 -10.67
N GLU A 150 -11.59 15.14 -10.34
CA GLU A 150 -11.48 13.81 -10.92
C GLU A 150 -12.33 12.82 -10.13
N ARG A 151 -13.01 11.94 -10.86
CA ARG A 151 -13.89 10.95 -10.25
C ARG A 151 -13.06 9.79 -9.74
N VAL A 152 -13.35 9.34 -8.52
CA VAL A 152 -12.82 8.10 -7.95
C VAL A 152 -13.88 7.01 -8.10
N ALA A 153 -13.72 6.12 -9.08
CA ALA A 153 -14.66 5.04 -9.32
C ALA A 153 -14.43 3.86 -8.37
N PHE A 154 -13.15 3.60 -8.05
CA PHE A 154 -12.72 2.51 -7.21
C PHE A 154 -11.70 3.01 -6.20
N ARG A 155 -11.81 2.49 -4.98
CA ARG A 155 -10.81 2.61 -3.94
C ARG A 155 -10.49 1.22 -3.43
N PHE A 156 -9.21 0.89 -3.32
CA PHE A 156 -8.80 -0.39 -2.76
C PHE A 156 -7.55 -0.26 -1.88
N GLN A 157 -7.49 -1.10 -0.86
CA GLN A 157 -6.33 -1.29 0.01
C GLN A 157 -6.21 -2.78 0.31
N ILE A 158 -4.99 -3.30 0.25
CA ILE A 158 -4.70 -4.72 0.43
C ILE A 158 -3.95 -4.86 1.75
N THR A 159 -4.46 -5.75 2.60
CA THR A 159 -3.80 -6.15 3.84
C THR A 159 -3.40 -7.61 3.70
N ILE A 160 -2.11 -7.88 3.83
CA ILE A 160 -1.54 -9.23 3.76
C ILE A 160 -1.02 -9.58 5.15
N PRO A 161 -1.63 -10.56 5.84
CA PRO A 161 -1.14 -11.00 7.15
C PRO A 161 0.22 -11.69 7.00
N THR A 162 1.13 -11.37 7.91
CA THR A 162 2.51 -11.90 7.91
C THR A 162 2.66 -12.98 8.99
N GLY A 163 1.94 -14.08 8.85
CA GLY A 163 2.07 -15.24 9.75
C GLY A 163 1.93 -14.91 11.24
N VAL A 164 2.40 -15.82 12.11
CA VAL A 164 2.25 -15.66 13.56
C VAL A 164 3.26 -14.64 14.11
N GLY A 165 2.77 -13.51 14.59
CA GLY A 165 3.56 -12.49 15.29
C GLY A 165 4.25 -11.46 14.39
N GLY A 166 3.99 -11.49 13.08
CA GLY A 166 4.38 -10.41 12.16
C GLY A 166 3.30 -9.33 12.08
N GLU A 167 3.73 -8.08 11.91
CA GLU A 167 2.82 -6.99 11.58
C GLU A 167 2.33 -7.16 10.13
N PRO A 168 1.01 -7.12 9.87
CA PRO A 168 0.48 -7.31 8.54
C PRO A 168 1.04 -6.25 7.60
N TYR A 169 1.38 -6.66 6.38
CA TYR A 169 1.70 -5.70 5.33
C TYR A 169 0.41 -5.01 4.88
N VAL A 170 0.40 -3.68 4.96
CA VAL A 170 -0.71 -2.86 4.48
C VAL A 170 -0.23 -2.06 3.28
N SER A 171 -0.89 -2.24 2.14
CA SER A 171 -0.58 -1.47 0.94
C SER A 171 -0.97 0.01 1.13
N PRO A 172 -0.40 0.92 0.32
CA PRO A 172 -1.00 2.22 0.10
C PRO A 172 -2.45 2.08 -0.39
N VAL A 173 -3.21 3.17 -0.28
CA VAL A 173 -4.58 3.25 -0.80
C VAL A 173 -4.51 3.63 -2.26
N PHE A 174 -5.12 2.80 -3.10
CA PHE A 174 -5.20 3.04 -4.53
C PHE A 174 -6.56 3.62 -4.88
N LEU A 175 -6.56 4.72 -5.61
CA LEU A 175 -7.73 5.36 -6.18
C LEU A 175 -7.67 5.21 -7.70
N SER A 176 -8.76 4.80 -8.33
CA SER A 176 -8.78 4.70 -9.79
C SER A 176 -10.14 5.01 -10.41
N ASN A 177 -10.09 5.41 -11.67
CA ASN A 177 -11.23 5.52 -12.54
C ASN A 177 -10.86 5.03 -13.95
N PRO A 178 -11.22 3.79 -14.31
CA PRO A 178 -10.84 3.22 -15.59
C PRO A 178 -11.51 3.91 -16.77
N ASP A 179 -12.64 4.59 -16.57
CA ASP A 179 -13.34 5.33 -17.63
C ASP A 179 -12.49 6.52 -18.13
N THR A 180 -11.65 7.09 -17.26
CA THR A 180 -10.78 8.25 -17.57
C THR A 180 -9.29 7.89 -17.60
N GLY A 181 -8.93 6.65 -17.23
CA GLY A 181 -7.54 6.23 -17.06
C GLY A 181 -6.86 6.81 -15.81
N PHE A 182 -7.62 7.42 -14.89
CA PHE A 182 -7.07 7.99 -13.67
C PHE A 182 -6.61 6.89 -12.71
N SER A 183 -5.41 7.07 -12.15
CA SER A 183 -4.87 6.24 -11.08
C SER A 183 -4.01 7.10 -10.15
N LEU A 184 -4.23 6.97 -8.85
CA LEU A 184 -3.44 7.64 -7.82
C LEU A 184 -3.18 6.67 -6.66
N THR A 185 -1.97 6.72 -6.13
CA THR A 185 -1.54 5.92 -4.97
C THR A 185 -1.27 6.89 -3.84
N LEU A 186 -1.93 6.67 -2.70
CA LEU A 186 -1.83 7.53 -1.52
C LEU A 186 -1.38 6.71 -0.32
N THR A 187 -0.47 7.27 0.46
CA THR A 187 -0.23 6.79 1.83
C THR A 187 -1.45 7.06 2.71
N PRO A 188 -1.59 6.37 3.86
CA PRO A 188 -2.68 6.63 4.81
C PRO A 188 -2.72 8.09 5.32
N GLU A 189 -1.55 8.72 5.41
CA GLU A 189 -1.39 10.11 5.83
C GLU A 189 -1.96 11.06 4.77
N GLU A 190 -1.52 10.94 3.51
CA GLU A 190 -2.01 11.76 2.40
C GLU A 190 -3.52 11.60 2.18
N LEU A 191 -4.05 10.38 2.37
CA LEU A 191 -5.49 10.15 2.30
C LEU A 191 -6.24 10.93 3.38
N THR A 192 -5.69 11.01 4.60
CA THR A 192 -6.28 11.75 5.71
C THR A 192 -6.25 13.24 5.40
N GLU A 193 -5.12 13.77 4.93
CA GLU A 193 -5.00 15.16 4.52
C GLU A 193 -6.02 15.53 3.43
N ILE A 194 -6.23 14.64 2.44
CA ILE A 194 -7.23 14.84 1.40
C ILE A 194 -8.66 14.80 1.96
N ALA A 195 -8.94 13.91 2.92
CA ALA A 195 -10.24 13.83 3.57
C ALA A 195 -10.54 15.06 4.44
N GLU A 196 -9.51 15.67 5.02
CA GLU A 196 -9.60 16.89 5.85
C GLU A 196 -9.58 18.19 5.04
N GLN A 197 -9.36 18.12 3.71
CA GLN A 197 -9.39 19.32 2.87
C GLN A 197 -10.76 20.01 2.96
N PRO A 198 -10.77 21.35 3.08
CA PRO A 198 -12.00 22.09 3.29
C PRO A 198 -12.94 21.92 2.08
N THR A 199 -14.17 21.52 2.37
CA THR A 199 -15.25 21.54 1.39
C THR A 199 -15.88 22.92 1.42
N ILE A 200 -15.84 23.61 0.28
CA ILE A 200 -16.44 24.95 0.15
C ILE A 200 -17.93 24.77 -0.02
N THR A 201 -18.71 25.29 0.93
CA THR A 201 -20.13 25.52 0.75
C THR A 201 -20.28 26.87 0.06
N LEU A 202 -20.55 26.86 -1.24
CA LEU A 202 -20.96 28.09 -1.91
C LEU A 202 -22.32 28.46 -1.34
N GLY A 203 -22.34 29.44 -0.43
CA GLY A 203 -23.59 29.97 0.10
C GLY A 203 -24.51 30.31 -1.06
N SER A 204 -25.73 29.78 -1.02
CA SER A 204 -26.80 30.28 -1.89
C SER A 204 -26.85 31.79 -1.68
N THR A 205 -26.46 32.56 -2.69
CA THR A 205 -26.65 34.00 -2.68
C THR A 205 -28.14 34.25 -2.41
N PRO A 206 -28.52 35.05 -1.39
CA PRO A 206 -29.92 35.41 -1.17
C PRO A 206 -30.49 36.19 -2.36
#